data_AF-A0A838V9G9-F1
#
_entry.id   AF-A0A838V9G9-F1
#
_cell.length_a   1.000
_cell.length_b   1.000
_cell.length_c   1.000
_cell.angle_alpha   90.00
_cell.angle_beta   90.00
_cell.angle_gamma   90.00
#
_symmetry.space_group_name_H-M   'P 1'
#
loop_
_entity.id
_entity.type
_entity.pdbx_description
1 polymer ?
#
loop_
_entity_poly.entity_id
_entity_poly.type
_entity_poly.pdbx_seq_one_letter_code
_entity_poly.pdbx_strand_id
1 'polypeptide(L)'
;LAVGLGPGSFTGLRIGIATARGLSASTGLPARGVCTLDAVAAGIGEGGAEGQRLAVLDGYRGEVFAALYPDRGERIWEPFVCRPEQLAERVGELETPPSVAGSGAVRFRDELTRDGVQIADDADPVHRVAARHLCALAAAAAGEAPEPLDPIYLRPPDAERWRERDSVPRAE
;
A
#
# COMPACT_ATOMS: atom_id res chain seq x y z
N LEU A 1 -9.94 -17.10 -3.55
CA LEU A 1 -8.75 -16.47 -4.17
C LEU A 1 -8.51 -15.12 -3.52
N ALA A 2 -7.25 -14.69 -3.35
CA ALA A 2 -6.92 -13.36 -2.81
C ALA A 2 -6.09 -12.58 -3.83
N VAL A 3 -6.34 -11.28 -3.95
CA VAL A 3 -5.61 -10.40 -4.87
C VAL A 3 -5.35 -9.04 -4.24
N GLY A 4 -4.18 -8.47 -4.49
CA GLY A 4 -3.88 -7.09 -4.10
C GLY A 4 -4.65 -6.10 -4.98
N LEU A 5 -5.39 -5.17 -4.37
CA LEU A 5 -6.07 -4.07 -5.06
C LEU A 5 -5.19 -2.82 -5.21
N GLY A 6 -4.01 -2.82 -4.61
CA GLY A 6 -3.12 -1.66 -4.56
C GLY A 6 -3.21 -0.93 -3.22
N PRO A 7 -2.54 0.23 -3.09
CA PRO A 7 -1.81 0.91 -4.15
C PRO A 7 -0.53 0.17 -4.59
N GLY A 8 -0.07 0.41 -5.83
CA GLY A 8 1.08 -0.27 -6.41
C GLY A 8 1.25 0.01 -7.91
N SER A 9 2.04 -0.81 -8.60
CA SER A 9 2.25 -0.70 -10.06
C SER A 9 0.93 -0.84 -10.83
N PHE A 10 0.60 0.14 -11.66
CA PHE A 10 -0.61 0.13 -12.48
C PHE A 10 -0.71 -1.12 -13.36
N THR A 11 0.40 -1.49 -14.03
CA THR A 11 0.46 -2.71 -14.86
C THR A 11 0.29 -3.97 -14.01
N GLY A 12 0.98 -4.05 -12.88
CA GLY A 12 0.89 -5.21 -11.97
C GLY A 12 -0.52 -5.42 -11.41
N LEU A 13 -1.20 -4.34 -11.00
CA LEU A 13 -2.56 -4.39 -10.48
C LEU A 13 -3.54 -4.89 -11.53
N ARG A 14 -3.47 -4.35 -12.75
CA ARG A 14 -4.38 -4.77 -13.84
C ARG A 14 -4.17 -6.24 -14.21
N ILE A 15 -2.92 -6.70 -14.27
CA ILE A 15 -2.62 -8.12 -14.52
C ILE A 15 -3.18 -8.98 -13.39
N GLY A 16 -2.85 -8.67 -12.13
CA GLY A 16 -3.26 -9.47 -10.98
C GLY A 16 -4.78 -9.55 -10.82
N ILE A 17 -5.48 -8.42 -10.95
CA ILE A 17 -6.95 -8.37 -10.86
C ILE A 17 -7.60 -9.13 -12.03
N ALA A 18 -7.12 -8.95 -13.26
CA ALA A 18 -7.64 -9.69 -14.41
C ALA A 18 -7.45 -11.20 -14.26
N THR A 19 -6.27 -11.63 -13.79
CA THR A 19 -5.99 -13.05 -13.48
C THR A 19 -6.91 -13.57 -12.40
N ALA A 20 -7.12 -12.84 -11.30
CA ALA A 20 -8.01 -13.25 -10.22
C ALA A 20 -9.46 -13.37 -10.69
N ARG A 21 -9.96 -12.41 -11.49
CA ARG A 21 -11.29 -12.47 -12.11
C ARG A 21 -11.43 -13.67 -13.04
N GLY A 22 -10.43 -13.93 -13.89
CA GLY A 22 -10.43 -15.07 -14.80
C GLY A 22 -10.48 -16.42 -14.06
N LEU A 23 -9.65 -16.58 -13.03
CA LEU A 23 -9.64 -17.77 -12.18
C LEU A 23 -10.95 -17.93 -11.39
N SER A 24 -11.50 -16.83 -10.86
CA SER A 24 -12.79 -16.82 -10.16
C SER A 24 -13.90 -17.32 -11.09
N ALA A 25 -13.96 -16.77 -12.31
CA ALA A 25 -14.94 -17.15 -13.32
C ALA A 25 -14.79 -18.61 -13.79
N SER A 26 -13.57 -19.12 -13.95
CA SER A 26 -13.35 -20.48 -14.44
C SER A 26 -13.52 -21.57 -13.36
N THR A 27 -13.28 -21.23 -12.10
CA THR A 27 -13.31 -22.21 -10.98
C THR A 27 -14.57 -22.11 -10.13
N GLY A 28 -15.33 -21.02 -10.22
CA GLY A 28 -16.45 -20.73 -9.32
C GLY A 28 -16.01 -20.36 -7.90
N LEU A 29 -14.70 -20.26 -7.62
CA LEU A 29 -14.20 -19.86 -6.31
C LEU A 29 -14.21 -18.33 -6.19
N PRO A 30 -14.73 -17.76 -5.09
CA PRO A 30 -14.79 -16.31 -4.93
C PRO A 30 -13.37 -15.70 -4.86
N ALA A 31 -13.18 -14.54 -5.48
CA ALA A 31 -11.97 -13.75 -5.39
C ALA A 31 -12.18 -12.52 -4.50
N ARG A 32 -11.31 -12.31 -3.53
CA ARG A 32 -11.35 -11.17 -2.62
C ARG A 32 -10.15 -10.26 -2.80
N GLY A 33 -10.43 -8.98 -2.92
CA GLY A 33 -9.43 -7.93 -3.00
C GLY A 33 -8.96 -7.49 -1.61
N VAL A 34 -7.66 -7.19 -1.50
CA VAL A 34 -7.02 -6.73 -0.27
C VAL A 34 -6.13 -5.53 -0.58
N CYS A 35 -6.16 -4.51 0.25
CA CYS A 35 -5.24 -3.37 0.12
C CYS A 35 -3.80 -3.84 0.35
N THR A 36 -2.90 -3.43 -0.53
CA THR A 36 -1.49 -3.82 -0.49
C THR A 36 -0.79 -3.28 0.77
N LEU A 37 -1.17 -2.09 1.24
CA LEU A 37 -0.62 -1.52 2.47
C LEU A 37 -1.07 -2.30 3.71
N ASP A 38 -2.28 -2.86 3.73
CA ASP A 38 -2.74 -3.72 4.83
C ASP A 38 -1.86 -4.97 4.96
N ALA A 39 -1.47 -5.55 3.83
CA ALA A 39 -0.60 -6.72 3.81
C ALA A 39 0.82 -6.43 4.31
N VAL A 40 1.32 -5.21 4.10
CA VAL A 40 2.60 -4.76 4.68
C VAL A 40 2.45 -4.52 6.19
N ALA A 41 1.38 -3.84 6.61
CA ALA A 41 1.10 -3.62 8.03
C ALA A 41 0.91 -4.92 8.82
N ALA A 42 0.26 -5.93 8.21
CA ALA A 42 0.16 -7.27 8.78
C ALA A 42 1.54 -7.91 8.99
N GLY A 43 2.45 -7.75 8.02
CA GLY A 43 3.84 -8.22 8.15
C GLY A 43 4.62 -7.53 9.26
N ILE A 44 4.44 -6.21 9.42
CA ILE A 44 5.04 -5.46 10.54
C ILE A 44 4.57 -6.04 11.88
N GLY A 45 3.27 -6.30 12.03
CA GLY A 45 2.71 -6.88 13.25
C GLY A 45 3.16 -8.33 13.50
N GLU A 46 3.25 -9.15 12.45
CA GLU A 46 3.78 -10.53 12.54
C GLU A 46 5.25 -10.56 13.02
N GLY A 47 6.03 -9.53 12.67
CA GLY A 47 7.41 -9.34 13.14
C GLY A 47 7.55 -8.96 14.61
N GLY A 48 6.45 -8.81 15.36
CA GLY A 48 6.46 -8.49 16.78
C GLY A 48 6.62 -7.00 17.10
N ALA A 49 6.44 -6.13 16.11
CA ALA A 49 6.45 -4.69 16.33
C ALA A 49 5.27 -4.25 17.21
N GLU A 50 5.55 -3.52 18.29
CA GLU A 50 4.54 -2.96 19.17
C GLU A 50 4.09 -1.57 18.72
N GLY A 51 2.85 -1.20 19.05
CA GLY A 51 2.32 0.14 18.80
C GLY A 51 1.81 0.37 17.37
N GLN A 52 1.93 1.62 16.90
CA GLN A 52 1.45 2.01 15.58
C GLN A 52 2.35 1.47 14.46
N ARG A 53 1.76 1.08 13.34
CA ARG A 53 2.45 0.48 12.20
C ARG A 53 2.21 1.33 10.96
N LEU A 54 3.27 1.81 10.34
CA LEU A 54 3.23 2.63 9.13
C LEU A 54 3.71 1.79 7.93
N ALA A 55 2.77 1.43 7.07
CA ALA A 55 3.11 0.79 5.80
C ALA A 55 3.47 1.86 4.77
N VAL A 56 4.61 1.73 4.11
CA VAL A 56 5.12 2.69 3.12
C VAL A 56 5.63 1.96 1.89
N LEU A 57 4.93 2.12 0.76
CA LEU A 57 5.36 1.59 -0.53
C LEU A 57 5.95 2.70 -1.40
N ASP A 58 6.91 2.34 -2.24
CA ASP A 58 7.42 3.25 -3.28
C ASP A 58 6.25 3.65 -4.18
N GLY A 59 5.89 4.93 -4.09
CA GLY A 59 4.86 5.53 -4.91
C GLY A 59 5.35 5.80 -6.32
N TYR A 60 6.63 5.59 -6.65
CA TYR A 60 7.26 6.09 -7.87
C TYR A 60 7.27 7.62 -7.94
N ARG A 61 8.11 8.19 -8.80
CA ARG A 61 8.21 9.65 -9.02
C ARG A 61 8.59 10.46 -7.78
N GLY A 62 9.35 9.85 -6.85
CA GLY A 62 9.73 10.52 -5.61
C GLY A 62 8.55 10.71 -4.65
N GLU A 63 7.51 9.90 -4.77
CA GLU A 63 6.37 9.88 -3.85
C GLU A 63 6.30 8.53 -3.14
N VAL A 64 5.52 8.48 -2.06
CA VAL A 64 5.24 7.28 -1.29
C VAL A 64 3.74 7.05 -1.21
N PHE A 65 3.33 5.78 -1.24
CA PHE A 65 2.01 5.39 -0.79
C PHE A 65 2.11 4.99 0.68
N ALA A 66 1.28 5.56 1.53
CA ALA A 66 1.34 5.33 2.97
C ALA A 66 -0.05 5.09 3.57
N ALA A 67 -0.08 4.30 4.65
CA ALA A 67 -1.22 4.15 5.54
C ALA A 67 -0.72 3.81 6.94
N LEU A 68 -1.42 4.30 7.96
CA LEU A 68 -1.08 4.12 9.37
C LEU A 68 -2.12 3.25 10.05
N TYR A 69 -1.65 2.31 10.86
CA TYR A 69 -2.46 1.30 11.50
C TYR A 69 -2.16 1.31 13.01
N PRO A 70 -3.16 1.03 13.86
CA PRO A 70 -2.93 0.73 15.27
C PRO A 70 -2.31 -0.68 15.40
N ASP A 71 -2.00 -1.08 16.64
CA ASP A 71 -1.67 -2.48 16.95
C ASP A 71 -2.82 -3.41 16.56
N ARG A 72 -4.06 -3.04 16.91
CA ARG A 72 -5.29 -3.77 16.55
C ARG A 72 -6.42 -2.81 16.19
N GLY A 73 -7.25 -3.22 15.23
CA GLY A 73 -8.41 -2.47 14.79
C GLY A 73 -8.25 -1.87 13.39
N GLU A 74 -9.05 -0.85 13.11
CA GLU A 74 -9.14 -0.19 11.81
C GLU A 74 -8.00 0.80 11.57
N ARG A 75 -7.81 1.22 10.32
CA ARG A 75 -6.75 2.16 9.93
C ARG A 75 -6.90 3.49 10.68
N ILE A 76 -5.77 4.07 11.09
CA ILE A 76 -5.71 5.44 11.62
C ILE A 76 -5.65 6.43 10.44
N TRP A 77 -4.84 6.13 9.42
CA TRP A 77 -4.80 6.88 8.17
C TRP A 77 -5.18 5.96 7.01
N GLU A 78 -6.22 6.36 6.27
CA GLU A 78 -6.55 5.73 4.99
C GLU A 78 -5.39 5.87 4.00
N PRO A 79 -5.25 4.95 3.02
CA PRO A 79 -4.22 5.03 1.99
C PRO A 79 -4.15 6.38 1.30
N PHE A 80 -2.97 6.99 1.28
CA PHE A 80 -2.72 8.26 0.62
C PHE A 80 -1.38 8.27 -0.12
N VAL A 81 -1.20 9.28 -0.98
CA VAL A 81 0.04 9.53 -1.71
C VAL A 81 0.57 10.92 -1.34
N CYS A 82 1.88 11.01 -1.09
CA CYS A 82 2.55 12.29 -0.82
C CYS A 82 4.05 12.17 -1.07
N ARG A 83 4.79 13.26 -0.91
CA ARG A 83 6.27 13.21 -0.91
C ARG A 83 6.81 12.68 0.42
N PRO A 84 7.99 12.05 0.45
CA PRO A 84 8.63 11.55 1.66
C PRO A 84 8.76 12.59 2.77
N GLU A 85 9.08 13.85 2.43
CA GLU A 85 9.24 14.92 3.40
C GLU A 85 7.91 15.28 4.07
N GLN A 86 6.80 15.24 3.32
CA GLN A 86 5.46 15.47 3.85
C GLN A 86 5.00 14.31 4.73
N LEU A 87 5.33 13.06 4.34
CA LEU A 87 5.12 11.90 5.19
C LEU A 87 5.92 12.06 6.49
N ALA A 88 7.12 12.62 6.39
CA ALA A 88 7.95 12.87 7.55
C ALA A 88 7.34 13.94 8.47
N GLU A 89 6.94 15.10 7.98
CA GLU A 89 6.25 16.10 8.80
C GLU A 89 5.04 15.48 9.53
N ARG A 90 4.19 14.75 8.80
CA ARG A 90 2.99 14.12 9.36
C ARG A 90 3.27 13.06 10.43
N VAL A 91 4.34 12.27 10.27
CA VAL A 91 4.76 11.29 11.30
C VAL A 91 5.35 11.99 12.53
N GLY A 92 5.92 13.20 12.38
CA GLY A 92 6.40 14.01 13.50
C GLY A 92 5.29 14.58 14.39
N GLU A 93 4.05 14.62 13.88
CA GLU A 93 2.87 15.04 14.63
C GLU A 93 2.24 13.91 15.46
N LEU A 94 2.72 12.67 15.30
CA LEU A 94 2.22 11.53 16.07
C LEU A 94 2.72 11.59 17.52
N GLU A 95 1.82 11.32 18.47
CA GLU A 95 2.17 11.20 19.89
C GLU A 95 3.14 10.04 20.15
N THR A 96 3.06 8.98 19.33
CA THR A 96 3.90 7.79 19.44
C THR A 96 4.54 7.47 18.09
N PRO A 97 5.88 7.36 18.03
CA PRO A 97 6.57 6.98 16.80
C PRO A 97 6.18 5.56 16.35
N PRO A 98 5.84 5.37 15.05
CA PRO A 98 5.43 4.07 14.54
C PRO A 98 6.61 3.17 14.16
N SER A 99 6.32 1.87 14.04
CA SER A 99 7.16 0.91 13.31
C SER A 99 6.83 0.97 11.82
N VAL A 100 7.85 1.06 10.96
CA VAL A 100 7.72 1.39 9.54
C VAL A 100 8.33 0.29 8.68
N ALA A 101 7.60 -0.13 7.65
CA ALA A 101 8.14 -1.03 6.64
C ALA A 101 7.45 -0.85 5.28
N GLY A 102 8.00 -1.55 4.29
CA GLY A 102 7.60 -1.50 2.88
C GLY A 102 8.72 -0.94 2.00
N SER A 103 8.56 -1.06 0.69
CA SER A 103 9.59 -0.65 -0.28
C SER A 103 9.89 0.84 -0.26
N GLY A 104 8.92 1.68 0.09
CA GLY A 104 9.11 3.13 0.22
C GLY A 104 9.91 3.48 1.47
N ALA A 105 9.77 2.69 2.55
CA ALA A 105 10.56 2.87 3.77
C ALA A 105 12.06 2.63 3.54
N VAL A 106 12.41 1.66 2.70
CA VAL A 106 13.80 1.39 2.29
C VAL A 106 14.31 2.51 1.37
N ARG A 107 13.51 2.87 0.36
CA ARG A 107 13.91 3.83 -0.66
C ARG A 107 14.15 5.24 -0.10
N PHE A 108 13.32 5.65 0.86
CA PHE A 108 13.33 6.99 1.45
C PHE A 108 13.66 6.93 2.95
N ARG A 109 14.59 6.04 3.32
CA ARG A 109 14.98 5.82 4.71
C ARG A 109 15.46 7.11 5.36
N ASP A 110 16.36 7.82 4.68
CA ASP A 110 16.99 9.03 5.21
C ASP A 110 15.98 10.12 5.53
N GLU A 111 14.95 10.28 4.70
CA GLU A 111 13.84 11.22 4.93
C GLU A 111 12.91 10.79 6.06
N LEU A 112 12.78 9.48 6.30
CA LEU A 112 11.88 8.93 7.30
C LEU A 112 12.52 8.76 8.67
N THR A 113 13.84 8.57 8.74
CA THR A 113 14.60 8.37 9.99
C THR A 113 14.49 9.59 10.90
N ARG A 114 14.04 9.35 12.14
CA ARG A 114 14.02 10.31 13.24
C ARG A 114 13.88 9.59 14.58
N ASP A 115 13.91 10.35 15.66
CA ASP A 115 13.77 9.84 17.02
C ASP A 115 12.52 8.98 17.20
N GLY A 116 12.75 7.75 17.67
CA GLY A 116 11.72 6.77 18.00
C GLY A 116 11.10 6.01 16.82
N VAL A 117 11.20 6.49 15.58
CA VAL A 117 10.68 5.77 14.40
C VAL A 117 11.51 4.52 14.16
N GLN A 118 10.87 3.36 14.19
CA GLN A 118 11.55 2.06 14.00
C GLN A 118 11.38 1.60 12.55
N ILE A 119 12.44 1.69 11.74
CA ILE A 119 12.44 1.16 10.37
C ILE A 119 13.22 -0.15 10.37
N ALA A 120 12.59 -1.25 10.00
CA ALA A 120 13.24 -2.56 9.87
C ALA A 120 14.48 -2.49 8.98
N ASP A 121 15.45 -3.40 9.15
CA ASP A 121 16.67 -3.43 8.32
C ASP A 121 16.35 -3.55 6.82
N ASP A 122 17.13 -2.91 5.95
CA ASP A 122 16.84 -2.87 4.49
C ASP A 122 16.68 -4.25 3.84
N ALA A 123 17.36 -5.27 4.39
CA ALA A 123 17.30 -6.64 3.91
C ALA A 123 16.10 -7.44 4.43
N ASP A 124 15.35 -6.89 5.39
CA ASP A 124 14.24 -7.59 6.03
C ASP A 124 13.11 -7.88 5.02
N PRO A 125 12.61 -9.13 4.95
CA PRO A 125 11.52 -9.48 4.05
C PRO A 125 10.21 -8.72 4.32
N VAL A 126 10.03 -8.09 5.49
CA VAL A 126 8.85 -7.27 5.84
C VAL A 126 8.62 -6.11 4.87
N HIS A 127 9.66 -5.63 4.18
CA HIS A 127 9.54 -4.60 3.16
C HIS A 127 8.81 -5.07 1.89
N ARG A 128 8.62 -6.38 1.72
CA ARG A 128 7.96 -6.98 0.56
C ARG A 128 6.52 -7.35 0.87
N VAL A 129 5.65 -7.17 -0.12
CA VAL A 129 4.27 -7.65 -0.05
C VAL A 129 4.27 -9.17 -0.12
N ALA A 130 3.97 -9.84 0.99
CA ALA A 130 3.89 -11.29 1.03
C ALA A 130 2.47 -11.79 0.75
N ALA A 131 2.33 -12.75 -0.17
CA ALA A 131 1.03 -13.34 -0.53
C ALA A 131 0.31 -13.96 0.68
N ARG A 132 1.05 -14.48 1.67
CA ARG A 132 0.46 -15.02 2.91
C ARG A 132 -0.39 -14.00 3.67
N HIS A 133 0.03 -12.73 3.72
CA HIS A 133 -0.71 -11.68 4.41
C HIS A 133 -1.97 -11.29 3.64
N LEU A 134 -1.90 -11.23 2.30
CA LEU A 134 -3.09 -11.03 1.46
C LEU A 134 -4.11 -12.16 1.68
N CYS A 135 -3.66 -13.42 1.69
CA CYS A 135 -4.53 -14.56 1.94
C CYS A 135 -5.14 -14.54 3.34
N ALA A 136 -4.33 -14.25 4.37
CA ALA A 136 -4.80 -14.19 5.75
C ALA A 136 -5.84 -13.08 5.95
N LEU A 137 -5.60 -11.88 5.42
CA LEU A 137 -6.55 -10.77 5.47
C LEU A 137 -7.84 -11.08 4.71
N ALA A 138 -7.73 -11.68 3.52
CA ALA A 138 -8.90 -12.10 2.75
C ALA A 138 -9.76 -13.15 3.48
N ALA A 139 -9.11 -14.07 4.21
CA ALA A 139 -9.77 -15.12 4.98
C ALA A 139 -10.41 -14.59 6.27
N ALA A 140 -9.81 -13.58 6.90
CA ALA A 140 -10.32 -12.96 8.12
C ALA A 140 -11.50 -12.01 7.87
N ALA A 141 -11.66 -11.49 6.64
CA ALA A 141 -12.74 -10.59 6.29
C ALA A 141 -14.11 -11.30 6.35
N ALA A 142 -15.03 -10.75 7.15
CA ALA A 142 -16.40 -11.25 7.25
C ALA A 142 -17.21 -10.98 5.96
N GLY A 143 -18.25 -11.79 5.73
CA GLY A 143 -19.18 -11.62 4.60
C GLY A 143 -18.65 -12.10 3.26
N GLU A 144 -19.45 -11.95 2.21
CA GLU A 144 -19.13 -12.36 0.84
C GLU A 144 -18.08 -11.46 0.20
N ALA A 145 -17.26 -12.04 -0.69
CA ALA A 145 -16.24 -11.28 -1.40
C ALA A 145 -16.90 -10.19 -2.25
N PRO A 146 -16.62 -8.89 -2.00
CA PRO A 146 -17.28 -7.83 -2.73
C PRO A 146 -16.89 -7.89 -4.21
N GLU A 147 -17.90 -7.94 -5.07
CA GLU A 147 -17.75 -7.66 -6.49
C GLU A 147 -18.23 -6.22 -6.77
N PRO A 148 -17.53 -5.45 -7.62
CA PRO A 148 -16.33 -5.82 -8.38
C PRO A 148 -15.00 -5.67 -7.61
N LEU A 149 -13.97 -6.38 -8.07
CA LEU A 149 -12.58 -6.19 -7.62
C LEU A 149 -12.01 -4.88 -8.16
N ASP A 150 -12.29 -3.77 -7.50
CA ASP A 150 -11.86 -2.44 -7.96
C ASP A 150 -10.49 -2.04 -7.42
N PRO A 151 -9.58 -1.60 -8.29
CA PRO A 151 -8.24 -1.19 -7.88
C PRO A 151 -8.28 0.11 -7.05
N ILE A 152 -7.45 0.17 -6.02
CA ILE A 152 -7.20 1.35 -5.20
C ILE A 152 -6.18 2.23 -5.94
N TYR A 153 -6.68 3.10 -6.81
CA TYR A 153 -5.87 4.09 -7.51
C TYR A 153 -5.82 5.40 -6.71
N LEU A 154 -4.66 5.66 -6.08
CA LEU A 154 -4.39 6.92 -5.38
C LEU A 154 -3.91 8.04 -6.32
N ARG A 155 -3.64 7.71 -7.58
CA ARG A 155 -3.37 8.67 -8.65
C ARG A 155 -4.07 8.24 -9.94
N PRO A 156 -4.45 9.20 -10.80
CA PRO A 156 -4.88 8.90 -12.16
C PRO A 156 -3.73 8.28 -12.96
N PRO A 157 -4.03 7.44 -13.97
CA PRO A 157 -3.03 6.85 -14.86
C PRO A 157 -2.20 7.92 -15.59
N ASP A 158 -0.96 7.58 -15.90
CA ASP A 158 -0.02 8.49 -16.59
C ASP A 158 -0.51 8.97 -17.95
N ALA A 159 -1.23 8.10 -18.67
CA ALA A 159 -1.81 8.42 -19.97
C ALA A 159 -2.84 9.56 -19.90
N GLU A 160 -3.54 9.70 -18.77
CA GLU A 160 -4.52 10.76 -18.56
C GLU A 160 -3.82 12.11 -18.29
N ARG A 161 -2.78 12.10 -17.44
CA ARG A 161 -1.94 13.28 -17.20
C ARG A 161 -1.21 13.77 -18.45
N TRP A 162 -0.78 12.86 -19.34
CA TRP A 162 -0.17 13.25 -20.61
C TRP A 162 -1.17 13.92 -21.55
N ARG A 163 -2.42 13.43 -21.58
CA ARG A 163 -3.49 14.11 -22.32
C ARG A 163 -3.76 15.51 -21.78
N GLU A 164 -3.81 15.68 -20.46
CA GLU A 164 -3.98 16.99 -19.85
C GLU A 164 -2.83 17.94 -20.19
N ARG A 165 -1.58 17.49 -20.06
CA ARG A 165 -0.39 18.28 -20.44
C ARG A 165 -0.41 18.68 -21.91
N ASP A 166 -0.72 17.74 -22.79
CA ASP A 166 -0.68 17.96 -24.24
C ASP A 166 -1.93 18.69 -24.76
N SER A 167 -2.96 18.86 -23.91
CA SER A 167 -4.16 19.66 -24.20
C SER A 167 -4.01 21.16 -23.90
N VAL A 168 -2.92 21.56 -23.23
CA VAL A 168 -2.60 22.99 -23.02
C VAL A 168 -1.94 23.52 -24.30
N PRO A 169 -2.51 24.53 -24.98
CA PRO A 169 -1.91 25.12 -26.17
C PRO A 169 -0.50 25.63 -25.84
N ARG A 170 0.50 25.24 -26.63
CA ARG A 170 1.82 25.89 -26.56
C ARG A 170 1.61 27.36 -26.95
N ALA A 171 1.90 28.27 -26.04
CA ALA A 171 1.98 29.69 -26.35
C ALA A 171 3.07 29.88 -27.42
N GLU A 172 2.68 30.43 -28.56
CA GLU A 172 3.58 30.87 -29.64
C GLU A 172 4.38 32.11 -29.23
#